data_AF-A0A2J8A3T7-F1
#
_entry.id   AF-A0A2J8A3T7-F1
#
_cell.length_a   1.000
_cell.length_b   1.000
_cell.length_c   1.000
_cell.angle_alpha   90.00
_cell.angle_beta   90.00
_cell.angle_gamma   90.00
#
_symmetry.space_group_name_H-M   'P 1'
#
loop_
_entity.id
_entity.type
_entity.pdbx_description
1 polymer ?
#
loop_
_entity_poly.entity_id
_entity_poly.type
_entity_poly.pdbx_seq_one_letter_code
_entity_poly.pdbx_strand_id
1 'polypeptide(L)'
;MPSIGFYRNYGKTFKKPRRPYEKERLDAELKLVGEYGLRNKRELWRVQMVLSKIRNAARTLLTLEEKDPKRIFEGNALMRRMNRYGLLNESQDKLDYVLALTPQDFLERRLQTLVFKQGLAKSIHHARVLIRQRHIR
;
A
#
# COMPACT_ATOMS: atom_id res chain seq x y z
N MET A 1 -11.19 34.76 27.45
CA MET A 1 -10.77 34.55 26.05
C MET A 1 -10.96 33.08 25.73
N PRO A 2 -11.91 32.68 24.86
CA PRO A 2 -12.02 31.27 24.49
C PRO A 2 -10.78 30.88 23.67
N SER A 3 -9.94 29.98 24.18
CA SER A 3 -8.85 29.40 23.43
C SER A 3 -9.41 28.34 22.48
N ILE A 4 -9.18 28.51 21.18
CA ILE A 4 -9.53 27.50 20.17
C ILE A 4 -8.55 26.31 20.34
N GLY A 5 -8.96 25.32 21.11
CA GLY A 5 -8.16 24.15 21.48
C GLY A 5 -8.36 22.94 20.56
N PHE A 6 -8.30 23.11 19.23
CA PHE A 6 -8.43 21.99 18.29
C PHE A 6 -7.09 21.63 17.63
N TYR A 7 -6.24 20.91 18.37
CA TYR A 7 -4.92 20.45 17.90
C TYR A 7 -4.96 19.09 17.17
N ARG A 8 -6.00 18.83 16.37
CA ARG A 8 -6.13 17.57 15.63
C ARG A 8 -5.46 17.66 14.26
N ASN A 9 -4.49 16.77 14.02
CA ASN A 9 -3.79 16.69 12.73
C ASN A 9 -4.60 15.91 11.69
N TYR A 10 -4.64 16.43 10.44
CA TYR A 10 -5.24 15.77 9.29
C TYR A 10 -4.21 15.63 8.17
N GLY A 11 -4.12 14.44 7.57
CA GLY A 11 -3.15 14.16 6.50
C GLY A 11 -3.82 13.72 5.20
N LYS A 12 -3.21 14.08 4.07
CA LYS A 12 -3.61 13.54 2.76
C LYS A 12 -3.05 12.12 2.59
N THR A 13 -3.92 11.22 2.13
CA THR A 13 -3.62 9.79 1.94
C THR A 13 -3.39 9.39 0.49
N PHE A 14 -3.62 10.28 -0.47
CA PHE A 14 -3.42 10.05 -1.89
C PHE A 14 -2.85 11.29 -2.58
N LYS A 15 -2.23 11.09 -3.75
CA LYS A 15 -1.76 12.15 -4.64
C LYS A 15 -2.32 11.92 -6.04
N LYS A 16 -2.79 12.98 -6.70
CA LYS A 16 -3.28 12.91 -8.08
C LYS A 16 -2.09 12.80 -9.05
N PRO A 17 -2.24 12.10 -10.19
CA PRO A 17 -1.22 12.06 -11.23
C PRO A 17 -0.97 13.46 -11.81
N ARG A 18 0.25 13.70 -12.28
CA ARG A 18 0.61 14.98 -12.92
C ARG A 18 -0.11 15.18 -14.26
N ARG A 19 -0.20 14.13 -15.06
CA ARG A 19 -0.88 14.12 -16.38
C ARG A 19 -2.24 13.43 -16.27
N PRO A 20 -3.36 14.18 -16.35
CA PRO A 20 -4.69 13.61 -16.12
C PRO A 20 -5.18 12.64 -17.20
N TYR A 21 -4.79 12.85 -18.47
CA TYR A 21 -5.36 12.14 -19.64
C TYR A 21 -4.30 11.38 -20.44
N GLU A 22 -3.52 10.56 -19.76
CA GLU A 22 -2.51 9.70 -20.38
C GLU A 22 -3.09 8.30 -20.57
N LYS A 23 -3.26 7.87 -21.82
CA LYS A 23 -3.98 6.64 -22.18
C LYS A 23 -3.40 5.40 -21.48
N GLU A 24 -2.09 5.21 -21.57
CA GLU A 24 -1.39 4.07 -20.97
C GLU A 24 -1.66 3.95 -19.46
N ARG A 25 -1.57 5.08 -18.73
CA ARG A 25 -1.87 5.11 -17.30
C ARG A 25 -3.34 4.82 -17.04
N LEU A 26 -4.26 5.40 -17.82
CA LEU A 26 -5.68 5.19 -17.64
C LEU A 26 -6.06 3.72 -17.81
N ASP A 27 -5.52 3.06 -18.83
CA ASP A 27 -5.76 1.65 -19.15
C ASP A 27 -5.14 0.73 -18.08
N ALA A 28 -3.90 0.99 -17.67
CA ALA A 28 -3.23 0.21 -16.62
C ALA A 28 -3.95 0.33 -15.26
N GLU A 29 -4.38 1.54 -14.89
CA GLU A 29 -5.15 1.75 -13.67
C GLU A 29 -6.53 1.08 -13.75
N LEU A 30 -7.19 1.10 -14.91
CA LEU A 30 -8.51 0.51 -15.08
C LEU A 30 -8.45 -1.02 -14.96
N LYS A 31 -7.41 -1.64 -15.53
CA LYS A 31 -7.14 -3.06 -15.39
C LYS A 31 -7.01 -3.46 -13.91
N LEU A 32 -6.18 -2.76 -13.15
CA LEU A 32 -6.02 -3.00 -11.70
C LEU A 32 -7.30 -2.75 -10.90
N VAL A 33 -8.08 -1.73 -11.26
CA VAL A 33 -9.36 -1.44 -10.60
C VAL A 33 -10.36 -2.57 -10.82
N GLY A 34 -10.41 -3.14 -12.04
CA GLY A 34 -11.24 -4.29 -12.37
C GLY A 34 -10.79 -5.56 -11.65
N GLU A 35 -9.52 -5.91 -11.80
CA GLU A 35 -8.91 -7.13 -11.22
C GLU A 35 -9.05 -7.21 -9.70
N TYR A 36 -8.96 -6.08 -8.99
CA TYR A 36 -9.05 -6.05 -7.53
C TYR A 36 -10.40 -5.51 -7.01
N GLY A 37 -11.38 -5.31 -7.90
CA GLY A 37 -12.73 -4.83 -7.56
C GLY A 37 -12.73 -3.55 -6.72
N LEU A 38 -11.94 -2.57 -7.12
CA LEU A 38 -11.83 -1.26 -6.46
C LEU A 38 -13.03 -0.38 -6.84
N ARG A 39 -13.53 0.42 -5.90
CA ARG A 39 -14.67 1.32 -6.18
C ARG A 39 -14.26 2.54 -7.01
N ASN A 40 -13.06 3.06 -6.78
CA ASN A 40 -12.59 4.28 -7.43
C ASN A 40 -11.05 4.31 -7.57
N LYS A 41 -10.57 5.12 -8.52
CA LYS A 41 -9.12 5.36 -8.73
C LYS A 41 -8.42 5.91 -7.48
N ARG A 42 -9.16 6.60 -6.60
CA ARG A 42 -8.63 7.10 -5.33
C ARG A 42 -8.15 5.96 -4.41
N GLU A 43 -8.76 4.78 -4.44
CA GLU A 43 -8.24 3.62 -3.69
C GLU A 43 -6.86 3.19 -4.19
N LEU A 44 -6.69 3.12 -5.52
CA LEU A 44 -5.40 2.82 -6.13
C LEU A 44 -4.35 3.91 -5.83
N TRP A 45 -4.70 5.19 -5.93
CA TRP A 45 -3.77 6.29 -5.65
C TRP A 45 -3.32 6.35 -4.18
N ARG A 46 -4.12 5.82 -3.23
CA ARG A 46 -3.68 5.67 -1.83
C ARG A 46 -2.57 4.63 -1.72
N VAL A 47 -2.76 3.47 -2.35
CA VAL A 47 -1.76 2.40 -2.38
C VAL A 47 -0.47 2.90 -3.03
N GLN A 48 -0.57 3.57 -4.18
CA GLN A 48 0.59 4.17 -4.85
C GLN A 48 1.31 5.20 -3.99
N MET A 49 0.58 6.04 -3.24
CA MET A 49 1.20 7.01 -2.33
C MET A 49 1.93 6.32 -1.17
N VAL A 50 1.36 5.26 -0.60
CA VAL A 50 2.01 4.46 0.45
C VAL A 50 3.27 3.79 -0.08
N LEU A 51 3.18 3.13 -1.24
CA LEU A 51 4.33 2.52 -1.92
C LEU A 51 5.43 3.55 -2.20
N SER A 52 5.05 4.74 -2.69
CA SER A 52 6.01 5.82 -2.95
C SER A 52 6.73 6.28 -1.68
N LYS A 53 6.03 6.39 -0.54
CA LYS A 53 6.66 6.72 0.75
C LYS A 53 7.64 5.64 1.20
N ILE A 54 7.25 4.37 1.09
CA ILE A 54 8.09 3.23 1.46
C ILE A 54 9.35 3.17 0.59
N ARG A 55 9.21 3.30 -0.74
CA ARG A 55 10.35 3.33 -1.67
C ARG A 55 11.24 4.55 -1.48
N ASN A 56 10.69 5.71 -1.09
CA ASN A 56 11.49 6.89 -0.77
C ASN A 56 12.35 6.62 0.48
N ALA A 57 11.76 6.04 1.54
CA ALA A 57 12.49 5.69 2.75
C ALA A 57 13.59 4.66 2.46
N ALA A 58 13.30 3.61 1.69
CA ALA A 58 14.31 2.63 1.28
C ALA A 58 15.46 3.30 0.51
N ARG A 59 15.17 4.19 -0.45
CA ARG A 59 16.21 4.94 -1.19
C ARG A 59 17.10 5.78 -0.29
N THR A 60 16.53 6.50 0.69
CA THR A 60 17.32 7.30 1.63
C THR A 60 18.18 6.47 2.57
N LEU A 61 17.77 5.22 2.88
CA LEU A 61 18.55 4.32 3.71
C LEU A 61 19.67 3.64 2.93
N LEU A 62 19.43 3.33 1.65
CA LEU A 62 20.44 2.71 0.78
C LEU A 62 21.60 3.64 0.43
N THR A 63 21.42 4.96 0.53
CA THR A 63 22.53 5.92 0.36
C THR A 63 23.49 5.99 1.55
N LEU A 64 23.07 5.52 2.72
CA LEU A 64 23.91 5.48 3.93
C LEU A 64 24.81 4.25 3.92
N GLU A 65 25.92 4.29 4.65
CA GLU A 65 26.78 3.11 4.83
C GLU A 65 26.06 2.01 5.61
N GLU A 66 26.41 0.74 5.37
CA GLU A 66 25.77 -0.42 6.00
C GLU A 66 25.85 -0.41 7.53
N LYS A 67 26.92 0.17 8.08
CA LYS A 67 27.16 0.26 9.53
C LYS A 67 26.56 1.52 10.17
N ASP A 68 25.93 2.39 9.38
CA ASP A 68 25.29 3.59 9.91
C ASP A 68 24.15 3.20 10.88
N PRO A 69 24.12 3.76 12.10
CA PRO A 69 23.13 3.38 13.11
C PRO A 69 21.68 3.65 12.66
N LYS A 70 21.46 4.70 11.84
CA LYS A 70 20.15 5.02 11.30
C LYS A 70 19.73 3.99 10.26
N ARG A 71 20.64 3.55 9.39
CA ARG A 71 20.36 2.50 8.40
C ARG A 71 19.98 1.19 9.07
N ILE A 72 20.72 0.80 10.11
CA ILE A 72 20.44 -0.43 10.87
C ILE A 72 19.06 -0.34 11.53
N PHE A 73 18.78 0.74 12.26
CA PHE A 73 17.53 0.86 13.01
C PHE A 73 16.31 1.04 12.11
N GLU A 74 16.30 2.05 11.24
CA GLU A 74 15.16 2.35 10.38
C GLU A 74 14.99 1.28 9.28
N GLY A 75 16.10 0.71 8.78
CA GLY A 75 16.08 -0.39 7.81
C GLY A 75 15.43 -1.64 8.39
N ASN A 76 15.84 -2.07 9.58
CA ASN A 76 15.22 -3.22 10.26
C ASN A 76 13.75 -2.97 10.58
N ALA A 77 13.39 -1.74 10.99
CA ALA A 77 12.00 -1.37 11.22
C ALA A 77 11.15 -1.42 9.93
N LEU A 78 11.72 -1.01 8.80
CA LEU A 78 11.06 -1.08 7.50
C LEU A 78 10.84 -2.53 7.07
N MET A 79 11.88 -3.37 7.15
CA MET A 79 11.82 -4.79 6.79
C MET A 79 10.81 -5.54 7.67
N ARG A 80 10.86 -5.34 8.99
CA ARG A 80 9.89 -5.93 9.93
C ARG A 80 8.44 -5.57 9.57
N ARG A 81 8.20 -4.35 9.11
CA ARG A 81 6.87 -3.92 8.66
C ARG A 81 6.45 -4.63 7.37
N MET A 82 7.36 -4.79 6.41
CA MET A 82 7.06 -5.47 5.14
C MET A 82 6.74 -6.95 5.36
N ASN A 83 7.53 -7.62 6.22
CA ASN A 83 7.32 -9.03 6.57
C ASN A 83 5.99 -9.23 7.32
N ARG A 84 5.67 -8.35 8.28
CA ARG A 84 4.37 -8.41 9.00
C ARG A 84 3.18 -8.27 8.07
N TYR A 85 3.26 -7.39 7.06
CA TYR A 85 2.19 -7.26 6.09
C TYR A 85 2.17 -8.38 5.05
N GLY A 86 3.19 -9.23 5.00
CA GLY A 86 3.34 -10.30 4.01
C GLY A 86 3.57 -9.77 2.59
N LEU A 87 4.33 -8.67 2.47
CA LEU A 87 4.68 -8.07 1.19
C LEU A 87 5.99 -8.62 0.61
N LEU A 88 6.86 -9.13 1.48
CA LEU A 88 8.12 -9.77 1.12
C LEU A 88 8.11 -11.22 1.64
N ASN A 89 8.80 -12.10 0.92
CA ASN A 89 9.03 -13.47 1.36
C ASN A 89 10.18 -13.52 2.37
N GLU A 90 10.23 -14.56 3.20
CA GLU A 90 11.26 -14.71 4.25
C GLU A 90 12.69 -14.75 3.70
N SER A 91 12.86 -15.18 2.45
CA SER A 91 14.16 -15.18 1.76
C SER A 91 14.60 -13.80 1.25
N GLN A 92 13.71 -12.80 1.24
CA GLN A 92 13.93 -11.48 0.66
C GLN A 92 14.21 -10.42 1.73
N ASP A 93 15.26 -10.62 2.54
CA ASP A 93 15.54 -9.75 3.69
C ASP A 93 16.48 -8.56 3.40
N LYS A 94 16.61 -8.17 2.12
CA LYS A 94 17.39 -7.00 1.70
C LYS A 94 16.51 -5.80 1.37
N LEU A 95 16.99 -4.60 1.70
CA LEU A 95 16.31 -3.33 1.40
C LEU A 95 16.06 -3.12 -0.11
N ASP A 96 16.88 -3.72 -0.97
CA ASP A 96 16.74 -3.62 -2.43
C ASP A 96 15.41 -4.21 -2.93
N TYR A 97 14.92 -5.28 -2.29
CA TYR A 97 13.63 -5.88 -2.66
C TYR A 97 12.44 -4.95 -2.40
N VAL A 98 12.57 -4.04 -1.42
CA VAL A 98 11.54 -3.02 -1.15
C VAL A 98 11.37 -2.06 -2.34
N LEU A 99 12.42 -1.83 -3.13
CA LEU A 99 12.34 -0.99 -4.33
C LEU A 99 11.52 -1.65 -5.45
N ALA A 100 11.59 -2.99 -5.54
CA ALA A 100 10.92 -3.77 -6.56
C ALA A 100 9.41 -3.96 -6.32
N LEU A 101 8.93 -3.76 -5.07
CA LEU A 101 7.52 -3.91 -4.70
C LEU A 101 6.57 -3.18 -5.64
N THR A 102 5.52 -3.85 -6.11
CA THR A 102 4.53 -3.33 -7.03
C THR A 102 3.23 -2.91 -6.31
N PRO A 103 2.36 -2.09 -6.93
CA PRO A 103 1.03 -1.82 -6.39
C PRO A 103 0.17 -3.08 -6.18
N GLN A 104 0.37 -4.10 -7.02
CA GLN A 104 -0.33 -5.37 -6.99
C GLN A 104 -0.08 -6.09 -5.67
N ASP A 105 1.18 -6.15 -5.21
CA ASP A 105 1.56 -6.80 -3.95
C ASP A 105 0.75 -6.26 -2.77
N PHE A 106 0.50 -4.95 -2.73
CA PHE A 106 -0.34 -4.33 -1.69
C PHE A 106 -1.83 -4.64 -1.87
N LEU A 107 -2.31 -4.71 -3.10
CA LEU A 107 -3.71 -5.04 -3.39
C LEU A 107 -4.00 -6.52 -3.12
N GLU A 108 -3.02 -7.41 -3.22
CA GLU A 108 -3.14 -8.81 -2.84
C GLU A 108 -3.32 -9.02 -1.34
N ARG A 109 -2.73 -8.13 -0.53
CA ARG A 109 -2.82 -8.16 0.94
C ARG A 109 -4.05 -7.45 1.50
N ARG A 110 -4.92 -6.93 0.63
CA ARG A 110 -6.16 -6.27 1.05
C ARG A 110 -7.15 -7.32 1.55
N LEU A 111 -7.87 -7.04 2.65
CA LEU A 111 -8.87 -7.98 3.20
C LEU A 111 -9.87 -8.49 2.15
N GLN A 112 -10.30 -7.63 1.23
CA GLN A 112 -11.20 -8.00 0.13
C GLN A 112 -10.65 -9.13 -0.77
N THR A 113 -9.37 -9.08 -1.11
CA THR A 113 -8.72 -10.09 -1.96
C THR A 113 -8.32 -11.32 -1.16
N LEU A 114 -7.93 -11.16 0.10
CA LEU A 114 -7.69 -12.29 0.99
C LEU A 114 -8.96 -13.14 1.17
N VAL A 115 -10.11 -12.52 1.44
CA VAL A 115 -11.41 -13.21 1.58
C VAL A 115 -11.80 -13.94 0.30
N PHE A 116 -11.54 -13.33 -0.85
CA PHE A 116 -11.80 -13.97 -2.14
C PHE A 116 -10.85 -15.15 -2.40
N LYS A 117 -9.54 -14.98 -2.19
CA LYS A 117 -8.53 -16.04 -2.34
C LYS A 117 -8.74 -17.20 -1.35
N GLN A 118 -9.33 -16.94 -0.18
CA GLN A 118 -9.71 -17.97 0.80
C GLN A 118 -10.99 -18.74 0.43
N GLY A 119 -11.67 -18.41 -0.69
CA GLY A 119 -12.88 -19.10 -1.14
C GLY A 119 -14.14 -18.75 -0.36
N LEU A 120 -14.08 -17.78 0.57
CA LEU A 120 -15.23 -17.35 1.38
C LEU A 120 -16.27 -16.55 0.57
N ALA A 121 -15.89 -16.07 -0.62
CA ALA A 121 -16.75 -15.32 -1.50
C ALA A 121 -16.64 -15.80 -2.95
N LYS A 122 -17.79 -15.82 -3.65
CA LYS A 122 -17.89 -16.18 -5.08
C LYS A 122 -17.14 -15.24 -6.03
N SER A 123 -16.96 -13.96 -5.66
CA SER A 123 -16.27 -12.96 -6.47
C SER A 123 -15.64 -11.89 -5.58
N ILE A 124 -14.72 -11.11 -6.15
CA ILE A 124 -14.08 -9.97 -5.45
C ILE A 124 -15.11 -8.90 -5.05
N HIS A 125 -16.17 -8.72 -5.85
CA HIS A 125 -17.27 -7.82 -5.51
C HIS A 125 -18.13 -8.37 -4.38
N HIS A 126 -18.39 -9.69 -4.37
CA HIS A 126 -19.10 -10.34 -3.27
C HIS A 126 -18.31 -10.24 -1.96
N ALA A 127 -16.99 -10.46 -1.99
CA ALA A 127 -16.12 -10.30 -0.82
C ALA A 127 -16.25 -8.90 -0.20
N ARG A 128 -16.34 -7.86 -1.04
CA ARG A 128 -16.51 -6.48 -0.59
C ARG A 128 -17.83 -6.25 0.15
N VAL A 129 -18.90 -6.85 -0.35
CA VAL A 129 -20.24 -6.75 0.26
C VAL A 129 -20.25 -7.45 1.62
N LEU A 130 -19.72 -8.67 1.71
CA LEU A 130 -19.63 -9.43 2.96
C LEU A 130 -18.85 -8.66 4.04
N ILE A 131 -17.71 -8.07 3.68
CA ILE A 131 -16.91 -7.25 4.62
C ILE A 131 -17.72 -6.04 5.08
N ARG A 132 -18.39 -5.34 4.16
CA ARG A 132 -19.20 -4.15 4.48
C ARG A 132 -20.39 -4.51 5.40
N GLN A 133 -21.01 -5.66 5.19
CA GLN A 133 -22.12 -6.17 5.99
C GLN A 133 -21.68 -6.79 7.32
N ARG A 134 -20.37 -6.80 7.62
CA ARG A 134 -19.79 -7.35 8.86
C ARG A 134 -20.00 -8.87 9.03
N HIS A 135 -20.07 -9.61 7.92
CA HIS A 135 -20.13 -11.07 7.94
C HIS A 135 -18.75 -11.72 8.15
N ILE A 136 -17.67 -10.93 8.04
CA ILE A 136 -16.29 -11.36 8.21
C ILE A 136 -15.70 -10.62 9.43
N ARG A 137 -15.02 -11.36 10.30
CA ARG A 137 -14.38 -10.88 11.53
C ARG A 137 -12.86 -10.93 11.41
#